data_AF-A0A942Y5J9-F1
#
_entry.id   AF-A0A942Y5J9-F1
#
_cell.length_a   1.000
_cell.length_b   1.000
_cell.length_c   1.000
_cell.angle_alpha   90.00
_cell.angle_beta   90.00
_cell.angle_gamma   90.00
#
_symmetry.space_group_name_H-M   'P 1'
#
loop_
_entity.id
_entity.type
_entity.pdbx_description
1 polymer ?
#
loop_
_entity_poly.entity_id
_entity_poly.type
_entity_poly.pdbx_seq_one_letter_code
_entity_poly.pdbx_strand_id
1 'polypeptide(L)'
;MTKIYSQVDINKEETTKPREETKLKGLAARYKKRPSMIDYVLQIEKLWERYALAFDTQEKEKAQHKLLKQLSFKLKKKARAAGAHWNNSRISAADFESIFFEAAWKLCDKYNHYGDFYFYETFLLALKRRGIDLVRSRTRTKQGTFELKVRRLREEAADYLPDKQTDVEGRTLDSLLVTQILNDETLTERERRLLRAKYENPDASKAELAQAVVLKHHYEVTRILDKVRTKLAAYNN
;
A
#
# COMPACT_ATOMS: atom_id res chain seq x y z
N MET A 1 20.43 14.42 70.17
CA MET A 1 20.21 13.84 68.83
C MET A 1 20.31 14.98 67.81
N THR A 2 21.47 15.20 67.18
CA THR A 2 21.83 14.73 65.80
C THR A 2 20.86 15.25 64.74
N LYS A 3 21.24 15.91 63.63
CA LYS A 3 22.50 16.35 63.02
C LYS A 3 22.14 17.51 62.05
N ILE A 4 22.97 18.56 62.07
CA ILE A 4 23.59 19.22 60.91
C ILE A 4 22.64 19.60 59.75
N TYR A 5 22.26 20.89 59.68
CA TYR A 5 22.02 21.54 58.39
C TYR A 5 23.31 21.44 57.58
N SER A 6 23.33 20.60 56.54
CA SER A 6 24.43 20.62 55.58
C SER A 6 24.40 21.96 54.86
N GLN A 7 25.44 22.77 55.05
CA GLN A 7 25.73 23.87 54.14
C GLN A 7 25.76 23.29 52.73
N VAL A 8 24.85 23.76 51.89
CA VAL A 8 24.90 23.48 50.46
C VAL A 8 26.14 24.23 49.95
N ASP A 9 27.19 23.49 49.63
CA ASP A 9 28.37 24.04 48.97
C ASP A 9 27.95 24.68 47.64
N ILE A 10 27.89 26.01 47.62
CA ILE A 10 27.61 26.85 46.44
C ILE A 10 28.76 26.75 45.40
N ASN A 11 29.88 26.09 45.76
CA ASN A 11 31.06 25.90 44.94
C ASN A 11 31.26 24.48 44.40
N LYS A 12 30.18 23.71 44.20
CA LYS A 12 30.28 22.64 43.20
C LYS A 12 30.22 23.30 41.84
N GLU A 13 31.41 23.49 41.25
CA GLU A 13 31.54 23.66 39.80
C GLU A 13 30.85 22.45 39.15
N GLU A 14 29.58 22.60 38.86
CA GLU A 14 28.85 21.70 38.00
C GLU A 14 29.55 21.79 36.65
N THR A 15 30.36 20.78 36.35
CA THR A 15 30.95 20.55 35.03
C THR A 15 29.86 20.13 34.04
N THR A 16 28.75 20.85 34.01
CA THR A 16 27.68 20.71 33.06
C THR A 16 28.19 21.25 31.73
N LYS A 17 28.70 20.36 30.89
CA LYS A 17 28.99 20.66 29.49
C LYS A 17 27.79 21.40 28.89
N PRO A 18 27.99 22.51 28.15
CA PRO A 18 26.92 23.24 27.50
C PRO A 18 25.99 22.26 26.76
N ARG A 19 24.68 22.45 26.87
CA ARG A 19 23.67 21.54 26.31
C ARG A 19 23.91 21.24 24.83
N GLU A 20 24.34 22.26 24.09
CA GLU A 20 24.72 22.17 22.67
C GLU A 20 25.85 21.17 22.43
N GLU A 21 26.86 21.14 23.29
CA GLU A 21 27.94 20.15 23.20
C GLU A 21 27.44 18.73 23.44
N THR A 22 26.50 18.56 24.37
CA THR A 22 25.90 17.26 24.67
C THR A 22 25.04 16.78 23.48
N LYS A 23 24.28 17.69 22.87
CA LYS A 23 23.48 17.44 21.66
C LYS A 23 24.37 17.04 20.47
N LEU A 24 25.48 17.76 20.26
CA LEU A 24 26.45 17.48 19.22
C LEU A 24 27.18 16.14 19.44
N LYS A 25 27.61 15.85 20.68
CA LYS A 25 28.19 14.56 21.05
C LYS A 25 27.21 13.41 20.79
N GLY A 26 25.93 13.60 21.11
CA GLY A 26 24.87 12.66 20.80
C GLY A 26 24.70 12.41 19.30
N LEU A 27 24.72 13.48 18.49
CA LEU A 27 24.67 13.38 17.03
C LEU A 27 25.88 12.62 16.46
N ALA A 28 27.09 12.96 16.92
CA ALA A 28 28.32 12.31 16.50
C ALA A 28 28.34 10.82 16.85
N ALA A 29 27.81 10.44 18.02
CA ALA A 29 27.66 9.04 18.39
C ALA A 29 26.70 8.27 17.46
N ARG A 30 25.54 8.86 17.13
CA ARG A 30 24.52 8.23 16.26
C ARG A 30 25.00 8.09 14.81
N TYR A 31 25.77 9.05 14.31
CA TYR A 31 26.29 9.08 12.94
C TYR A 31 27.79 8.79 12.86
N LYS A 32 28.38 8.10 13.84
CA LYS A 32 29.82 7.80 13.92
C LYS A 32 30.40 7.21 12.63
N LYS A 33 29.63 6.36 11.92
CA LYS A 33 30.04 5.72 10.66
C LYS A 33 29.70 6.53 9.40
N ARG A 34 29.10 7.71 9.53
CA ARG A 34 28.62 8.55 8.41
C ARG A 34 28.87 10.04 8.72
N PRO A 35 30.12 10.51 8.66
CA PRO A 35 30.46 11.90 8.99
C PRO A 35 29.69 12.92 8.15
N SER A 36 29.52 12.66 6.84
CA SER A 36 28.76 13.55 5.94
C SER A 36 27.29 13.75 6.34
N MET A 37 26.71 12.83 7.11
CA MET A 37 25.37 13.01 7.66
C MET A 37 25.35 14.02 8.81
N ILE A 38 26.43 14.14 9.57
CA ILE A 38 26.54 15.14 10.65
C ILE A 38 26.48 16.53 10.03
N ASP A 39 27.30 16.78 9.00
CA ASP A 39 27.33 18.06 8.28
C ASP A 39 25.97 18.39 7.67
N TYR A 40 25.32 17.39 7.06
CA TYR A 40 23.99 17.56 6.50
C TYR A 40 22.95 17.90 7.57
N VAL A 41 22.97 17.23 8.73
CA VAL A 41 22.05 17.52 9.84
C VAL A 41 22.24 18.94 10.35
N LEU A 42 23.49 19.37 10.53
CA LEU A 42 23.82 20.73 10.98
C LEU A 42 23.44 21.78 9.93
N GLN A 43 23.60 21.48 8.64
CA GLN A 43 23.15 22.36 7.55
C GLN A 43 21.63 22.53 7.57
N ILE A 44 20.88 21.45 7.78
CA ILE A 44 19.42 21.50 7.91
C ILE A 44 19.01 22.29 9.15
N GLU A 45 19.69 22.12 10.28
CA GLU A 45 19.43 22.90 11.49
C GLU A 45 19.58 24.40 11.22
N LYS A 46 20.68 24.82 10.59
CA LYS A 46 20.91 26.23 10.22
C LYS A 46 19.83 26.79 9.28
N LEU A 47 19.30 25.96 8.37
CA LEU A 47 18.19 26.38 7.51
C LEU A 47 16.89 26.57 8.29
N TRP A 48 16.64 25.70 9.28
CA TRP A 48 15.51 25.87 10.18
C TRP A 48 15.69 27.07 11.11
N GLU A 49 16.87 27.33 11.65
CA GLU A 49 17.16 28.51 12.47
C GLU A 49 16.87 29.81 11.70
N ARG A 50 17.27 29.89 10.43
CA ARG A 50 16.94 31.03 9.56
C ARG A 50 15.44 31.22 9.38
N TYR A 51 14.69 30.12 9.31
CA TYR A 51 13.24 30.17 9.25
C TYR A 51 12.63 30.62 10.60
N ALA A 52 13.16 30.12 11.72
CA ALA A 52 12.66 30.42 13.07
C ALA A 52 12.96 31.88 13.48
N LEU A 53 14.09 32.43 13.03
CA LEU A 53 14.52 33.80 13.30
C LEU A 53 13.99 34.82 12.28
N ALA A 54 13.28 34.39 11.24
CA ALA A 54 12.69 35.30 10.26
C ALA A 54 11.50 36.04 10.87
N PHE A 55 11.59 37.37 10.93
CA PHE A 55 10.55 38.23 11.49
C PHE A 55 9.50 38.63 10.45
N ASP A 56 9.92 38.86 9.20
CA ASP A 56 9.01 39.17 8.10
C ASP A 56 8.35 37.90 7.54
N THR A 57 7.07 38.02 7.18
CA THR A 57 6.27 36.92 6.63
C THR A 57 6.84 36.43 5.30
N GLN A 58 7.26 37.34 4.41
CA GLN A 58 7.84 36.94 3.12
C GLN A 58 9.19 36.22 3.30
N GLU A 59 10.04 36.71 4.20
CA GLU A 59 11.32 36.07 4.49
C GLU A 59 11.12 34.68 5.12
N LYS A 60 10.15 34.56 6.02
CA LYS A 60 9.78 33.30 6.67
C LYS A 60 9.30 32.26 5.66
N GLU A 61 8.41 32.65 4.73
CA GLU A 61 7.95 31.76 3.65
C GLU A 61 9.10 31.33 2.72
N LYS A 62 9.98 32.26 2.34
CA LYS A 62 11.17 31.94 1.52
C LYS A 62 12.11 30.97 2.23
N ALA A 63 12.36 31.18 3.52
CA ALA A 63 13.20 30.30 4.33
C ALA A 63 12.58 28.91 4.48
N GLN A 64 11.27 28.83 4.71
CA GLN A 64 10.53 27.58 4.78
C GLN A 64 10.59 26.82 3.45
N HIS A 65 10.33 27.50 2.33
CA HIS A 65 10.39 26.91 1.00
C HIS A 65 11.79 26.36 0.72
N LYS A 66 12.85 27.11 1.08
CA LYS A 66 14.24 26.65 0.93
C LYS A 66 14.54 25.41 1.75
N LEU A 67 14.09 25.36 3.01
CA LEU A 67 14.23 24.19 3.88
C LEU A 67 13.51 22.97 3.30
N LEU A 68 12.24 23.11 2.91
CA LEU A 68 11.45 22.04 2.32
C LEU A 68 12.03 21.56 0.98
N LYS A 69 12.55 22.46 0.16
CA LYS A 69 13.26 22.13 -1.08
C LYS A 69 14.50 21.27 -0.80
N GLN A 70 15.28 21.59 0.23
CA GLN A 70 16.44 20.79 0.63
C GLN A 70 16.06 19.39 1.16
N LEU A 71 14.88 19.26 1.77
CA LEU A 71 14.35 17.99 2.26
C LEU A 71 13.61 17.18 1.19
N SER A 72 13.20 17.81 0.09
CA SER A 72 12.32 17.24 -0.95
C SER A 72 12.84 15.91 -1.51
N PHE A 73 14.14 15.81 -1.79
CA PHE A 73 14.75 14.57 -2.27
C PHE A 73 14.58 13.44 -1.26
N LYS A 74 14.79 13.72 0.03
CA LYS A 74 14.64 12.72 1.09
C LYS A 74 13.18 12.32 1.30
N LEU A 75 12.26 13.30 1.23
CA LEU A 75 10.81 13.09 1.29
C LEU A 75 10.36 12.11 0.20
N LYS A 76 10.67 12.44 -1.06
CA LYS A 76 10.35 11.61 -2.23
C LYS A 76 10.95 10.22 -2.13
N LYS A 77 12.24 10.12 -1.74
CA LYS A 77 12.90 8.82 -1.57
C LYS A 77 12.23 7.95 -0.50
N LYS A 78 11.84 8.54 0.64
CA LYS A 78 11.12 7.83 1.69
C LYS A 78 9.70 7.46 1.28
N ALA A 79 9.00 8.35 0.59
CA ALA A 79 7.65 8.09 0.08
C ALA A 79 7.64 6.92 -0.92
N ARG A 80 8.60 6.88 -1.85
CA ARG A 80 8.79 5.75 -2.77
C ARG A 80 9.07 4.44 -2.03
N ALA A 81 9.98 4.46 -1.04
CA ALA A 81 10.28 3.27 -0.26
C ALA A 81 9.05 2.79 0.53
N ALA A 82 8.29 3.69 1.14
CA ALA A 82 7.05 3.36 1.84
C ALA A 82 5.98 2.81 0.88
N GLY A 83 5.76 3.47 -0.26
CA GLY A 83 4.82 3.02 -1.27
C GLY A 83 5.19 1.66 -1.86
N ALA A 84 6.49 1.36 -2.03
CA ALA A 84 6.94 0.05 -2.50
C ALA A 84 6.54 -1.10 -1.56
N HIS A 85 6.55 -0.87 -0.23
CA HIS A 85 6.05 -1.86 0.74
C HIS A 85 4.54 -2.11 0.64
N TRP A 86 3.81 -1.20 0.00
CA TRP A 86 2.36 -1.22 -0.15
C TRP A 86 1.92 -1.29 -1.62
N ASN A 87 2.83 -1.69 -2.53
CA ASN A 87 2.62 -1.72 -3.97
C ASN A 87 1.39 -2.54 -4.41
N ASN A 88 1.02 -3.55 -3.63
CA ASN A 88 -0.11 -4.43 -3.87
C ASN A 88 -1.40 -3.95 -3.17
N SER A 89 -1.47 -2.66 -2.83
CA SER A 89 -2.62 -2.03 -2.18
C SER A 89 -2.97 -0.71 -2.85
N ARG A 90 -4.13 -0.15 -2.53
CA ARG A 90 -4.55 1.20 -2.97
C ARG A 90 -3.71 2.36 -2.38
N ILE A 91 -2.69 2.09 -1.58
CA ILE A 91 -1.81 3.14 -1.02
C ILE A 91 -0.60 3.28 -1.93
N SER A 92 -0.52 4.41 -2.63
CA SER A 92 0.56 4.73 -3.55
C SER A 92 1.70 5.49 -2.88
N ALA A 93 2.84 5.59 -3.58
CA ALA A 93 3.94 6.45 -3.14
C ALA A 93 3.53 7.93 -3.07
N ALA A 94 2.60 8.38 -3.92
CA ALA A 94 2.10 9.76 -3.93
C ALA A 94 1.26 10.10 -2.68
N ASP A 95 0.51 9.12 -2.15
CA ASP A 95 -0.23 9.27 -0.89
C ASP A 95 0.73 9.52 0.28
N PHE A 96 1.82 8.75 0.34
CA PHE A 96 2.87 8.98 1.33
C PHE A 96 3.58 10.32 1.11
N GLU A 97 3.88 10.69 -0.13
CA GLU A 97 4.57 11.95 -0.44
C GLU A 97 3.79 13.16 0.07
N SER A 98 2.50 13.23 -0.23
CA SER A 98 1.61 14.33 0.19
C SER A 98 1.61 14.50 1.70
N ILE A 99 1.41 13.40 2.44
CA ILE A 99 1.38 13.42 3.90
C ILE A 99 2.75 13.74 4.49
N PHE A 100 3.82 13.30 3.85
CA PHE A 100 5.19 13.59 4.30
C PHE A 100 5.54 15.07 4.14
N PHE A 101 5.13 15.72 3.05
CA PHE A 101 5.30 17.16 2.86
C PHE A 101 4.49 17.95 3.90
N GLU A 102 3.23 17.60 4.12
CA GLU A 102 2.40 18.23 5.15
C GLU A 102 3.02 18.09 6.55
N ALA A 103 3.54 16.90 6.87
CA ALA A 103 4.22 16.64 8.13
C ALA A 103 5.50 17.46 8.30
N ALA A 104 6.28 17.60 7.22
CA ALA A 104 7.49 18.41 7.20
C ALA A 104 7.18 19.89 7.45
N TRP A 105 6.16 20.41 6.75
CA TRP A 105 5.70 21.78 6.92
C TRP A 105 5.25 22.04 8.36
N LYS A 106 4.31 21.23 8.88
CA LYS A 106 3.82 21.37 10.27
C LYS A 106 4.91 21.21 11.32
N LEU A 107 6.00 20.51 11.02
CA LEU A 107 7.11 20.36 11.94
C LEU A 107 7.95 21.63 12.05
N CYS A 108 8.04 22.44 11.00
CA CYS A 108 8.75 23.72 11.04
C CYS A 108 8.27 24.60 12.19
N ASP A 109 6.94 24.69 12.39
CA ASP A 109 6.32 25.47 13.47
C ASP A 109 6.37 24.80 14.84
N LYS A 110 6.39 23.46 14.88
CA LYS A 110 6.30 22.69 16.14
C LYS A 110 7.63 22.34 16.77
N TYR A 111 8.71 22.30 15.98
CA TYR A 111 10.02 21.93 16.48
C TYR A 111 10.60 23.01 17.40
N ASN A 112 11.33 22.55 18.41
CA ASN A 112 12.02 23.41 19.36
C ASN A 112 13.50 23.01 19.44
N HIS A 113 14.39 23.99 19.28
CA HIS A 113 15.85 23.78 19.33
C HIS A 113 16.33 23.25 20.68
N TYR A 114 15.65 23.59 21.77
CA TYR A 114 15.98 23.12 23.11
C TYR A 114 15.76 21.61 23.30
N GLY A 115 15.44 20.82 22.28
CA GLY A 115 15.42 19.36 22.39
C GLY A 115 16.81 18.71 22.29
N ASP A 116 16.90 17.44 22.69
CA ASP A 116 18.15 16.64 22.61
C ASP A 116 18.44 16.12 21.19
N PHE A 117 17.51 16.34 20.26
CA PHE A 117 17.60 15.93 18.87
C PHE A 117 17.54 17.13 17.95
N TYR A 118 18.25 17.05 16.83
CA TYR A 118 18.20 18.08 15.80
C TYR A 118 16.89 18.00 14.99
N PHE A 119 16.57 19.07 14.28
CA PHE A 119 15.37 19.19 13.45
C PHE A 119 15.26 18.00 12.50
N TYR A 120 16.35 17.65 11.82
CA TYR A 120 16.37 16.55 10.87
C TYR A 120 16.03 15.19 11.50
N GLU A 121 16.49 14.94 12.72
CA GLU A 121 16.23 13.68 13.42
C GLU A 121 14.76 13.59 13.84
N THR A 122 14.23 14.70 14.34
CA THR A 122 12.80 14.85 14.68
C THR A 122 11.93 14.71 13.43
N PHE A 123 12.39 15.26 12.30
CA PHE A 123 11.77 15.12 10.99
C PHE A 123 11.67 13.66 10.54
N LEU A 124 12.76 12.89 10.63
CA LEU A 124 12.72 11.46 10.29
C LEU A 124 11.69 10.69 11.14
N LEU A 125 11.60 11.03 12.43
CA LEU A 125 10.63 10.42 13.34
C LEU A 125 9.19 10.82 12.98
N ALA A 126 8.95 12.09 12.66
CA ALA A 126 7.64 12.59 12.24
C ALA A 126 7.15 11.88 10.97
N LEU A 127 8.01 11.70 9.97
CA LEU A 127 7.66 10.95 8.76
C LEU A 127 7.29 9.50 9.05
N LYS A 128 8.06 8.82 9.93
CA LYS A 128 7.77 7.44 10.32
C LYS A 128 6.39 7.33 10.97
N ARG A 129 6.08 8.21 11.92
CA ARG A 129 4.79 8.23 12.62
C ARG A 129 3.64 8.49 11.64
N ARG A 130 3.76 9.50 10.79
CA ARG A 130 2.73 9.84 9.80
C ARG A 130 2.51 8.76 8.75
N GLY A 131 3.56 8.08 8.32
CA GLY A 131 3.43 6.92 7.44
C GLY A 131 2.64 5.77 8.08
N ILE A 132 2.88 5.50 9.36
CA ILE A 132 2.12 4.51 10.13
C ILE A 132 0.66 4.96 10.29
N ASP A 133 0.41 6.24 10.58
CA ASP A 133 -0.94 6.78 10.73
C ASP A 133 -1.75 6.67 9.43
N LEU A 134 -1.14 6.97 8.28
CA LEU A 134 -1.77 6.77 6.97
C LEU A 134 -2.21 5.32 6.80
N VAL A 135 -1.28 4.38 6.97
CA VAL A 135 -1.58 2.94 6.84
C VAL A 135 -2.69 2.54 7.80
N ARG A 136 -2.62 2.95 9.07
CA ARG A 136 -3.65 2.63 10.07
C ARG A 136 -5.00 3.19 9.70
N SER A 137 -5.07 4.45 9.24
CA SER A 137 -6.34 5.06 8.83
C SER A 137 -7.06 4.27 7.73
N ARG A 138 -6.31 3.58 6.87
CA ARG A 138 -6.83 2.80 5.76
C ARG A 138 -7.03 1.31 6.10
N THR A 139 -6.27 0.77 7.05
CA THR A 139 -6.29 -0.66 7.45
C THR A 139 -6.99 -0.92 8.79
N ARG A 140 -7.59 0.09 9.42
CA ARG A 140 -8.18 -0.02 10.77
C ARG A 140 -9.28 -1.08 10.88
N THR A 141 -10.04 -1.30 9.81
CA THR A 141 -11.16 -2.25 9.78
C THR A 141 -10.87 -3.40 8.81
N LYS A 142 -11.46 -4.57 9.06
CA LYS A 142 -11.39 -5.71 8.13
C LYS A 142 -11.90 -5.32 6.74
N GLN A 143 -12.97 -4.51 6.68
CA GLN A 143 -13.46 -3.91 5.44
C GLN A 143 -12.42 -3.01 4.76
N GLY A 144 -11.76 -2.10 5.49
CA GLY A 144 -10.71 -1.25 4.94
C GLY A 144 -9.53 -2.06 4.39
N THR A 145 -9.11 -3.12 5.09
CA THR A 145 -8.07 -4.03 4.57
C THR A 145 -8.49 -4.79 3.32
N PHE A 146 -9.77 -5.16 3.20
CA PHE A 146 -10.33 -5.80 2.03
C PHE A 146 -10.39 -4.82 0.85
N GLU A 147 -11.02 -3.65 1.02
CA GLU A 147 -11.14 -2.61 -0.02
C GLU A 147 -9.78 -2.14 -0.55
N LEU A 148 -8.75 -2.07 0.29
CA LEU A 148 -7.38 -1.76 -0.10
C LEU A 148 -6.78 -2.80 -1.06
N LYS A 149 -7.16 -4.07 -0.92
CA LYS A 149 -6.64 -5.19 -1.73
C LYS A 149 -7.50 -5.46 -2.98
N VAL A 150 -8.80 -5.19 -2.92
CA VAL A 150 -9.79 -5.55 -3.96
C VAL A 150 -9.61 -4.82 -5.29
N ARG A 151 -8.96 -3.65 -5.34
CA ARG A 151 -8.80 -2.94 -6.64
C ARG A 151 -7.98 -3.73 -7.66
N ARG A 152 -6.98 -4.51 -7.22
CA ARG A 152 -6.24 -5.37 -8.13
C ARG A 152 -7.08 -6.50 -8.69
N LEU A 153 -8.02 -7.05 -7.93
CA LEU A 153 -8.95 -8.04 -8.48
C LEU A 153 -9.76 -7.46 -9.64
N ARG A 154 -10.12 -6.17 -9.63
CA ARG A 154 -10.85 -5.53 -10.74
C ARG A 154 -9.97 -5.17 -11.93
N GLU A 155 -8.71 -4.79 -11.70
CA GLU A 155 -7.77 -4.45 -12.78
C GLU A 155 -7.21 -5.72 -13.44
N GLU A 156 -6.88 -6.77 -12.67
CA GLU A 156 -6.52 -8.10 -13.20
C GLU A 156 -7.75 -8.82 -13.78
N ALA A 157 -8.95 -8.66 -13.20
CA ALA A 157 -10.17 -9.19 -13.81
C ALA A 157 -10.69 -8.34 -14.97
N ALA A 158 -10.17 -7.14 -15.24
CA ALA A 158 -10.57 -6.38 -16.43
C ALA A 158 -10.13 -7.12 -17.71
N ASP A 159 -9.02 -7.85 -17.66
CA ASP A 159 -8.57 -8.72 -18.75
C ASP A 159 -9.43 -10.01 -18.88
N TYR A 160 -10.22 -10.35 -17.86
CA TYR A 160 -11.11 -11.51 -17.82
C TYR A 160 -12.61 -11.14 -17.85
N LEU A 161 -12.94 -9.86 -17.82
CA LEU A 161 -14.30 -9.35 -17.95
C LEU A 161 -14.50 -9.00 -19.43
N PRO A 162 -15.23 -9.81 -20.21
CA PRO A 162 -15.50 -9.46 -21.60
C PRO A 162 -16.18 -8.10 -21.68
N ASP A 163 -15.68 -7.26 -22.56
CA ASP A 163 -16.19 -5.92 -22.83
C ASP A 163 -17.69 -6.01 -23.13
N LYS A 164 -18.51 -5.26 -22.40
CA LYS A 164 -19.97 -5.31 -22.52
C LYS A 164 -20.44 -4.49 -23.72
N GLN A 165 -19.96 -4.80 -24.92
CA GLN A 165 -20.74 -4.59 -26.13
C GLN A 165 -21.58 -5.84 -26.32
N THR A 166 -22.83 -5.73 -25.88
CA THR A 166 -23.78 -6.84 -25.97
C THR A 166 -24.19 -6.97 -27.42
N ASP A 167 -23.51 -7.86 -28.15
CA ASP A 167 -23.93 -8.32 -29.47
C ASP A 167 -25.25 -9.11 -29.31
N VAL A 168 -26.37 -8.43 -29.58
CA VAL A 168 -27.71 -9.02 -29.49
C VAL A 168 -27.89 -10.07 -30.58
N GLU A 169 -27.25 -9.90 -31.73
CA GLU A 169 -27.31 -10.84 -32.86
C GLU A 169 -26.49 -12.10 -32.54
N GLY A 170 -25.29 -11.94 -32.00
CA GLY A 170 -24.47 -13.03 -31.49
C GLY A 170 -25.20 -13.89 -30.45
N ARG A 171 -25.92 -13.28 -29.50
CA ARG A 171 -26.73 -14.04 -28.53
C ARG A 171 -27.87 -14.84 -29.16
N THR A 172 -28.50 -14.32 -30.22
CA THR A 172 -29.56 -15.06 -30.92
C THR A 172 -28.99 -16.24 -31.72
N LEU A 173 -27.83 -16.06 -32.36
CA LEU A 173 -27.12 -17.12 -33.08
C LEU A 173 -26.60 -18.20 -32.12
N ASP A 174 -26.00 -17.78 -31.00
CA ASP A 174 -25.52 -18.68 -29.95
C ASP A 174 -26.67 -19.50 -29.36
N SER A 175 -27.82 -18.87 -29.10
CA SER A 175 -29.01 -19.57 -28.61
C SER A 175 -29.50 -20.61 -29.61
N LEU A 176 -29.50 -20.29 -30.91
CA LEU A 176 -29.97 -21.18 -31.97
C LEU A 176 -29.02 -22.37 -32.17
N LEU A 177 -27.71 -22.10 -32.16
CA LEU A 177 -26.66 -23.11 -32.25
C LEU A 177 -26.65 -24.04 -31.03
N VAL A 178 -26.85 -23.52 -29.82
CA VAL A 178 -27.01 -24.33 -28.60
C VAL A 178 -28.24 -25.23 -28.70
N THR A 179 -29.37 -24.74 -29.20
CA THR A 179 -30.55 -25.60 -29.40
C THR A 179 -30.33 -26.68 -30.46
N GLN A 180 -29.58 -26.39 -31.53
CA GLN A 180 -29.21 -27.39 -32.54
C GLN A 180 -28.30 -28.47 -31.97
N ILE A 181 -27.25 -28.07 -31.23
CA ILE A 181 -26.32 -29.00 -30.56
C ILE A 181 -27.05 -29.88 -29.55
N LEU A 182 -27.95 -29.32 -28.74
CA LEU A 182 -28.69 -30.11 -27.74
C LEU A 182 -29.69 -31.09 -28.38
N ASN A 183 -30.12 -30.83 -29.62
CA ASN A 183 -31.05 -31.67 -30.36
C ASN A 183 -30.36 -32.58 -31.40
N ASP A 184 -29.03 -32.61 -31.43
CA ASP A 184 -28.27 -33.47 -32.32
C ASP A 184 -28.61 -34.95 -32.08
N GLU A 185 -28.89 -35.67 -33.16
CA GLU A 185 -29.25 -37.10 -33.19
C GLU A 185 -28.06 -38.00 -32.80
N THR A 186 -26.82 -37.52 -32.95
CA THR A 186 -25.61 -38.26 -32.60
C THR A 186 -25.36 -38.33 -31.09
N LEU A 187 -26.03 -37.48 -30.30
CA LEU A 187 -25.94 -37.44 -28.85
C LEU A 187 -26.90 -38.43 -28.21
N THR A 188 -26.37 -39.25 -27.32
CA THR A 188 -27.20 -40.12 -26.46
C THR A 188 -27.92 -39.29 -25.39
N GLU A 189 -29.04 -39.79 -24.89
CA GLU A 189 -29.85 -39.10 -23.88
C GLU A 189 -29.07 -38.80 -22.58
N ARG A 190 -28.04 -39.60 -22.27
CA ARG A 190 -27.13 -39.38 -21.13
C ARG A 190 -26.13 -38.25 -21.40
N GLU A 191 -25.61 -38.17 -22.62
CA GLU A 191 -24.71 -37.09 -23.07
C GLU A 191 -25.45 -35.74 -23.12
N ARG A 192 -26.68 -35.76 -23.65
CA ARG A 192 -27.57 -34.59 -23.74
C ARG A 192 -27.91 -34.02 -22.36
N ARG A 193 -28.26 -34.88 -21.40
CA ARG A 193 -28.52 -34.45 -20.02
C ARG A 193 -27.30 -33.84 -19.35
N LEU A 194 -26.12 -34.40 -19.56
CA LEU A 194 -24.87 -33.86 -19.03
C LEU A 194 -24.51 -32.49 -19.64
N LEU A 195 -24.72 -32.34 -20.94
CA LEU A 195 -24.56 -31.06 -21.62
C LEU A 195 -25.53 -29.99 -21.10
N ARG A 196 -26.81 -30.34 -20.91
CA ARG A 196 -27.81 -29.41 -20.34
C ARG A 196 -27.43 -28.99 -18.92
N ALA A 197 -27.07 -29.94 -18.06
CA ALA A 197 -26.63 -29.63 -16.70
C ALA A 197 -25.38 -28.73 -16.68
N LYS A 198 -24.46 -28.92 -17.64
CA LYS A 198 -23.27 -28.07 -17.78
C LYS A 198 -23.59 -26.69 -18.34
N TYR A 199 -24.58 -26.58 -19.23
CA TYR A 199 -25.04 -25.31 -19.79
C TYR A 199 -25.80 -24.47 -18.77
N GLU A 200 -26.69 -25.09 -17.99
CA GLU A 200 -27.46 -24.43 -16.93
C GLU A 200 -26.56 -23.96 -15.77
N ASN A 201 -25.47 -24.70 -15.48
CA ASN A 201 -24.50 -24.35 -14.43
C ASN A 201 -23.05 -24.48 -14.94
N PRO A 202 -22.51 -23.46 -15.63
CA PRO A 202 -21.18 -23.52 -16.23
C PRO A 202 -20.05 -23.68 -15.19
N ASP A 203 -20.24 -23.15 -13.98
CA ASP A 203 -19.24 -23.22 -12.90
C ASP A 203 -19.36 -24.50 -12.05
N ALA A 204 -20.33 -25.37 -12.33
CA ALA A 204 -20.50 -26.61 -11.57
C ALA A 204 -19.27 -27.52 -11.71
N SER A 205 -18.82 -28.02 -10.56
CA SER A 205 -17.75 -28.99 -10.45
C SER A 205 -18.15 -30.33 -11.07
N LYS A 206 -17.17 -31.14 -11.47
CA LYS A 206 -17.42 -32.48 -12.03
C LYS A 206 -18.18 -33.40 -11.07
N ALA A 207 -18.06 -33.17 -9.77
CA ALA A 207 -18.81 -33.90 -8.75
C ALA A 207 -20.29 -33.48 -8.72
N GLU A 208 -20.58 -32.18 -8.80
CA GLU A 208 -21.95 -31.65 -8.85
C GLU A 208 -22.66 -32.06 -10.14
N LEU A 209 -21.96 -32.04 -11.28
CA LEU A 209 -22.48 -32.53 -12.56
C LEU A 209 -22.75 -34.04 -12.54
N ALA A 210 -21.91 -34.82 -11.85
CA ALA A 210 -22.16 -36.25 -11.65
C ALA A 210 -23.43 -36.49 -10.83
N GLN A 211 -23.65 -35.70 -9.77
CA GLN A 211 -24.87 -35.78 -8.96
C GLN A 211 -26.12 -35.40 -9.76
N ALA A 212 -26.06 -34.32 -10.53
CA ALA A 212 -27.18 -33.83 -11.35
C ALA A 212 -27.64 -34.85 -12.43
N VAL A 213 -26.73 -35.68 -12.92
CA VAL A 213 -27.00 -36.68 -13.98
C VAL A 213 -27.06 -38.11 -13.43
N VAL A 214 -27.03 -38.28 -12.10
CA VAL A 214 -27.08 -39.58 -11.41
C VAL A 214 -25.94 -40.52 -11.88
N LEU A 215 -24.73 -39.97 -11.96
CA LEU A 215 -23.50 -40.69 -12.27
C LEU A 215 -22.78 -41.05 -10.96
N LYS A 216 -22.28 -42.28 -10.86
CA LYS A 216 -21.60 -42.76 -9.64
C LYS A 216 -20.22 -42.13 -9.43
N HIS A 217 -19.53 -41.75 -10.52
CA HIS A 217 -18.16 -41.25 -10.45
C HIS A 217 -17.93 -40.01 -11.31
N HIS A 218 -17.26 -39.00 -10.75
CA HIS A 218 -16.90 -37.76 -11.45
C HIS A 218 -15.94 -37.98 -12.64
N TYR A 219 -15.22 -39.10 -12.68
CA TYR A 219 -14.41 -39.49 -13.85
C TYR A 219 -15.27 -39.83 -15.07
N GLU A 220 -16.49 -40.33 -14.87
CA GLU A 220 -17.42 -40.61 -15.98
C GLU A 220 -17.86 -39.32 -16.67
N VAL A 221 -18.04 -38.23 -15.91
CA VAL A 221 -18.34 -36.90 -16.47
C VAL A 221 -17.27 -36.47 -17.46
N THR A 222 -15.98 -36.67 -17.13
CA THR A 222 -14.88 -36.31 -18.03
C THR A 222 -14.93 -37.14 -19.32
N ARG A 223 -15.09 -38.47 -19.19
CA ARG A 223 -15.14 -39.37 -20.35
C ARG A 223 -16.33 -39.09 -21.28
N ILE A 224 -17.48 -38.73 -20.72
CA ILE A 224 -18.69 -38.39 -21.49
C ILE A 224 -18.49 -37.05 -22.19
N LEU A 225 -17.95 -36.03 -21.51
CA LEU A 225 -17.64 -34.74 -22.13
C LEU A 225 -16.60 -34.85 -23.26
N ASP A 226 -15.60 -35.71 -23.12
CA ASP A 226 -14.61 -35.96 -24.17
C ASP A 226 -15.27 -36.59 -25.41
N LYS A 227 -16.17 -37.56 -25.24
CA LYS A 227 -16.94 -38.16 -26.35
C LYS A 227 -17.84 -37.14 -27.03
N VAL A 228 -18.52 -36.33 -26.24
CA VAL A 228 -19.35 -35.22 -26.75
C VAL A 228 -18.51 -34.26 -27.56
N ARG A 229 -17.32 -33.88 -27.07
CA ARG A 229 -16.39 -33.00 -27.80
C ARG A 229 -15.95 -33.61 -29.13
N THR A 230 -15.70 -34.91 -29.19
CA THR A 230 -15.38 -35.60 -30.45
C THR A 230 -16.54 -35.60 -31.44
N LYS A 231 -17.79 -35.79 -30.96
CA LYS A 231 -18.99 -35.77 -31.82
C LYS A 231 -19.31 -34.37 -32.34
N LEU A 232 -19.18 -33.37 -31.47
CA LEU A 232 -19.46 -31.97 -31.80
C LEU A 232 -18.31 -31.28 -32.54
N ALA A 233 -17.16 -31.95 -32.71
CA ALA A 233 -16.05 -31.42 -33.51
C ALA A 233 -16.45 -31.12 -34.97
N ALA A 234 -17.52 -31.74 -35.48
CA ALA A 234 -18.07 -31.47 -36.80
C ALA A 234 -18.69 -30.06 -36.96
N TYR A 235 -19.08 -29.41 -35.85
CA TYR A 235 -19.67 -28.06 -35.84
C TYR A 235 -18.63 -26.94 -35.67
N ASN A 236 -17.34 -27.28 -35.54
CA ASN A 236 -16.24 -26.34 -35.32
C ASN A 236 -15.54 -25.89 -36.63
N ASN A 237 -16.14 -26.15 -37.79
CA ASN A 237 -15.67 -25.65 -39.09
C ASN A 237 -16.41 -24.37 -39.50
#